data_AF-A0A534CUF6-F1
#
_entry.id   AF-A0A534CUF6-F1
#
_cell.length_a   1.000
_cell.length_b   1.000
_cell.length_c   1.000
_cell.angle_alpha   90.00
_cell.angle_beta   90.00
_cell.angle_gamma   90.00
#
_symmetry.space_group_name_H-M   'P 1'
#
loop_
_entity.id
_entity.type
_entity.pdbx_description
1 polymer ?
#
loop_
_entity_poly.entity_id
_entity_poly.type
_entity_poly.pdbx_seq_one_letter_code
_entity_poly.pdbx_strand_id
1 'polypeptide(L)'
;MTRTVIPTATVRRHARRKSPLAYLIPLAAVLLGAAAYAIDPTELPDPVLQQRYLALTHELRCVQCQNEAIADSPAGIASDLRREVRDMLLAGKSDDDV
;
A
#
# COMPACT_ATOMS: atom_id res chain seq x y z
N MET A 1 60.42 -55.03 -6.35
CA MET A 1 59.81 -53.72 -6.65
C MET A 1 58.34 -53.78 -6.24
N THR A 2 58.09 -53.53 -4.96
CA THR A 2 56.78 -53.64 -4.31
C THR A 2 55.99 -52.34 -4.44
N ARG A 3 54.69 -52.50 -4.72
CA ARG A 3 53.63 -51.48 -4.80
C ARG A 3 53.67 -50.44 -3.69
N THR A 4 53.24 -49.23 -4.04
CA THR A 4 52.34 -48.44 -3.19
C THR A 4 51.42 -47.60 -4.07
N VAL A 5 50.21 -48.11 -4.31
CA VAL A 5 49.08 -47.31 -4.80
C VAL A 5 48.51 -46.60 -3.57
N ILE A 6 48.56 -45.27 -3.57
CA ILE A 6 48.04 -44.40 -2.52
C ILE A 6 46.51 -44.31 -2.67
N PRO A 7 45.69 -44.56 -1.63
CA PRO A 7 44.26 -44.31 -1.70
C PRO A 7 44.02 -42.80 -1.55
N THR A 8 43.47 -42.17 -2.59
CA THR A 8 42.96 -40.80 -2.51
C THR A 8 41.77 -40.76 -1.56
N ALA A 9 41.96 -40.20 -0.38
CA ALA A 9 40.92 -39.89 0.59
C ALA A 9 39.76 -39.14 -0.11
N THR A 10 38.55 -39.66 0.07
CA THR A 10 37.32 -39.02 -0.38
C THR A 10 37.12 -37.72 0.39
N VAL A 11 37.40 -36.59 -0.26
CA VAL A 11 37.03 -35.26 0.21
C VAL A 11 35.51 -35.22 0.34
N ARG A 12 35.00 -35.41 1.56
CA ARG A 12 33.59 -35.28 1.91
C ARG A 12 33.26 -33.80 1.79
N ARG A 13 32.86 -33.36 0.59
CA ARG A 13 32.34 -32.01 0.35
C ARG A 13 31.10 -31.88 1.22
N HIS A 14 31.24 -31.24 2.38
CA HIS A 14 30.12 -30.68 3.11
C HIS A 14 29.49 -29.63 2.21
N ALA A 15 28.59 -30.09 1.34
CA ALA A 15 27.66 -29.23 0.63
C ALA A 15 26.97 -28.41 1.71
N ARG A 16 27.26 -27.09 1.75
CA ARG A 16 26.53 -26.12 2.55
C ARG A 16 25.08 -26.11 2.04
N ARG A 17 24.30 -27.08 2.46
CA ARG A 17 22.87 -27.17 2.18
C ARG A 17 22.23 -26.10 3.06
N LYS A 18 22.17 -24.86 2.55
CA LYS A 18 21.51 -23.74 3.24
C LYS A 18 20.09 -24.21 3.57
N SER A 19 19.78 -24.32 4.85
CA SER A 19 18.47 -24.79 5.29
C SER A 19 17.39 -23.84 4.76
N PRO A 20 16.25 -24.34 4.24
CA PRO A 20 15.18 -23.48 3.75
C PRO A 20 14.60 -22.59 4.87
N LEU A 21 14.76 -23.00 6.14
CA LEU A 21 14.43 -22.19 7.31
C LEU A 21 15.19 -20.86 7.37
N ALA A 22 16.38 -20.76 6.80
CA ALA A 22 17.18 -19.53 6.83
C ALA A 22 16.49 -18.36 6.08
N TYR A 23 15.56 -18.66 5.16
CA TYR A 23 14.80 -17.64 4.43
C TYR A 23 13.50 -17.22 5.13
N LEU A 24 13.04 -17.94 6.16
CA LEU A 24 11.80 -17.60 6.87
C LEU A 24 11.92 -16.33 7.71
N ILE A 25 13.10 -16.08 8.29
CA ILE A 25 13.37 -14.90 9.12
C ILE A 25 13.30 -13.59 8.32
N PRO A 26 14.00 -13.42 7.18
CA PRO A 26 13.85 -12.21 6.38
C PRO A 26 12.46 -12.08 5.73
N LEU A 27 11.81 -13.20 5.37
CA LEU A 27 10.45 -13.18 4.81
C LEU A 27 9.42 -12.68 5.83
N ALA A 28 9.51 -13.14 7.08
CA ALA A 28 8.65 -12.67 8.17
C ALA A 28 8.85 -11.17 8.45
N ALA A 29 10.08 -10.66 8.34
CA ALA A 29 10.36 -9.23 8.54
C ALA A 29 9.73 -8.35 7.45
N VAL A 30 9.66 -8.80 6.20
CA VAL A 30 9.00 -8.07 5.10
C VAL A 30 7.48 -8.01 5.30
N LEU A 31 6.89 -9.07 5.87
CA LEU A 31 5.45 -9.13 6.12
C LEU A 31 4.97 -8.21 7.26
N LEU A 32 5.87 -7.72 8.12
CA LEU A 32 5.57 -6.83 9.26
C LEU A 32 5.71 -5.33 8.94
N GLY A 33 5.87 -4.95 7.66
CA GLY A 33 5.97 -3.54 7.28
C GLY A 33 4.79 -2.69 7.79
N ALA A 34 5.09 -1.53 8.39
CA ALA A 34 4.07 -0.62 8.91
C ALA A 34 3.31 0.06 7.76
N ALA A 35 1.97 0.00 7.80
CA ALA A 35 1.13 0.78 6.90
C ALA A 35 1.12 2.24 7.37
N ALA A 36 1.67 3.14 6.56
CA ALA A 36 1.54 4.58 6.75
C ALA A 36 0.31 5.07 5.97
N TYR A 37 -0.72 5.51 6.69
CA TYR A 37 -1.90 6.12 6.09
C TYR A 37 -1.72 7.64 6.07
N ALA A 38 -1.82 8.26 4.90
CA ALA A 38 -1.98 9.71 4.80
C ALA A 38 -3.40 10.05 5.25
N ILE A 39 -3.53 10.80 6.35
CA ILE A 39 -4.83 11.26 6.85
C ILE A 39 -5.16 12.57 6.13
N ASP A 40 -6.20 12.53 5.31
CA ASP A 40 -6.71 13.74 4.64
C ASP A 40 -7.62 14.53 5.60
N PRO A 41 -7.46 15.86 5.68
CA PRO A 41 -8.39 16.70 6.45
C PRO A 41 -9.75 16.79 5.75
N THR A 42 -10.71 16.00 6.21
CA THR A 42 -12.09 15.90 5.67
C THR A 42 -13.12 16.77 6.40
N GLU A 43 -12.73 17.42 7.49
CA GLU A 43 -13.63 18.26 8.29
C GLU A 43 -13.76 19.65 7.65
N LEU A 44 -15.00 20.13 7.51
CA LEU A 44 -15.35 21.46 7.03
C LEU A 44 -15.85 22.34 8.18
N PRO A 45 -15.69 23.67 8.08
CA PRO A 45 -16.03 24.60 9.17
C PRO A 45 -17.55 24.76 9.42
N ASP A 46 -18.40 24.41 8.45
CA ASP A 46 -19.85 24.52 8.53
C ASP A 46 -20.48 23.11 8.41
N PRO A 47 -21.37 22.70 9.35
CA PRO A 47 -22.06 21.42 9.26
C PRO A 47 -22.87 21.24 7.97
N VAL A 48 -23.39 22.30 7.36
CA VAL A 48 -24.11 22.21 6.08
C VAL A 48 -23.13 21.87 4.95
N LEU A 49 -21.97 22.53 4.91
CA LEU A 49 -20.91 22.19 3.96
C LEU A 49 -20.36 20.78 4.20
N GLN A 50 -20.26 20.33 5.44
CA GLN A 50 -19.84 18.97 5.77
C GLN A 50 -20.80 17.93 5.17
N GLN A 51 -22.11 18.13 5.30
CA GLN A 51 -23.11 17.23 4.72
C GLN A 51 -23.00 17.19 3.18
N ARG A 52 -22.82 18.35 2.53
CA ARG A 52 -22.61 18.43 1.08
C ARG A 52 -21.34 17.70 0.65
N TYR A 53 -20.23 17.91 1.35
CA TYR A 53 -18.97 17.22 1.11
C TYR A 53 -19.13 15.69 1.21
N LEU A 54 -19.81 15.19 2.24
CA LEU A 54 -20.06 13.77 2.41
C LEU A 54 -20.91 13.21 1.27
N ALA A 55 -21.98 13.91 0.87
CA ALA A 55 -22.83 13.49 -0.24
C ALA A 55 -22.04 13.40 -1.56
N LEU A 56 -21.32 14.46 -1.92
CA LEU A 56 -20.53 14.53 -3.16
C LEU A 56 -19.43 13.46 -3.20
N THR A 57 -18.69 13.27 -2.11
CA THR A 57 -17.60 12.28 -2.07
C THR A 57 -18.11 10.83 -2.08
N HIS A 58 -19.34 10.59 -1.63
CA HIS A 58 -20.03 9.30 -1.76
C HIS A 58 -20.77 9.12 -3.08
N GLU A 59 -20.80 10.12 -3.96
CA GLU A 59 -21.38 10.04 -5.31
C GLU A 59 -20.29 9.93 -6.37
N LEU A 60 -19.26 10.77 -6.30
CA LEU A 60 -18.15 10.79 -7.23
C LEU A 60 -17.35 9.47 -7.23
N ARG A 61 -17.07 8.96 -8.44
CA ARG A 61 -16.34 7.70 -8.66
C ARG A 61 -14.89 7.95 -9.06
N CYS A 62 -13.97 7.17 -8.51
CA CYS A 62 -12.60 7.12 -9.01
C CYS A 62 -12.49 6.16 -10.21
N VAL A 63 -12.35 6.69 -11.41
CA VAL A 63 -12.16 5.89 -12.65
C VAL A 63 -10.89 5.04 -12.63
N GLN A 64 -9.90 5.45 -11.85
CA GLN A 64 -8.63 4.75 -11.71
C GLN A 64 -8.64 3.69 -10.58
N CYS A 65 -9.68 3.69 -9.75
CA CYS A 65 -9.80 2.89 -8.54
C CYS A 65 -10.99 1.94 -8.63
N GLN A 66 -11.10 1.16 -9.70
CA GLN A 66 -12.16 0.15 -9.85
C GLN A 66 -13.60 0.70 -9.73
N ASN A 67 -13.81 1.99 -10.05
CA ASN A 67 -15.10 2.66 -9.93
C ASN A 67 -15.65 2.74 -8.48
N GLU A 68 -14.76 2.75 -7.49
CA GLU A 68 -15.09 3.01 -6.08
C GLU A 68 -15.50 4.46 -5.84
N ALA A 69 -16.24 4.72 -4.75
CA ALA A 69 -16.47 6.09 -4.26
C ALA A 69 -15.12 6.71 -3.85
N ILE A 70 -14.95 8.00 -4.14
CA ILE A 70 -13.74 8.71 -3.68
C ILE A 70 -13.66 8.81 -2.15
N ALA A 71 -14.80 8.72 -1.45
CA ALA A 71 -14.87 8.63 0.01
C ALA A 71 -14.21 7.35 0.56
N ASP A 72 -14.34 6.22 -0.16
CA ASP A 72 -13.96 4.89 0.34
C ASP A 72 -12.62 4.41 -0.23
N SER A 73 -12.15 4.99 -1.34
CA SER A 73 -10.93 4.52 -2.01
C SER A 73 -9.66 5.05 -1.31
N PRO A 74 -8.72 4.17 -0.93
CA PRO A 74 -7.46 4.56 -0.27
C PRO A 74 -6.41 5.11 -1.26
N ALA A 75 -6.73 5.22 -2.54
CA ALA A 75 -5.80 5.63 -3.56
C ALA A 75 -5.40 7.12 -3.42
N GLY A 76 -4.14 7.45 -3.72
CA GLY A 76 -3.65 8.83 -3.68
C GLY A 76 -4.46 9.78 -4.58
N ILE A 77 -4.91 9.31 -5.74
CA ILE A 77 -5.76 10.12 -6.62
C ILE A 77 -7.13 10.43 -5.99
N ALA A 78 -7.71 9.51 -5.21
CA ALA A 78 -8.97 9.76 -4.50
C ALA A 78 -8.77 10.77 -3.35
N SER A 79 -7.59 10.78 -2.74
CA SER A 79 -7.17 11.81 -1.79
C SER A 79 -7.08 13.20 -2.43
N ASP A 80 -6.48 13.31 -3.62
CA ASP A 80 -6.43 14.57 -4.38
C ASP A 80 -7.83 15.07 -4.75
N LEU A 81 -8.70 14.19 -5.25
CA LEU A 81 -10.07 14.55 -5.62
C LEU A 81 -10.89 15.01 -4.41
N ARG A 82 -10.74 14.36 -3.24
CA ARG A 82 -11.40 14.79 -2.00
C ARG A 82 -10.96 16.19 -1.57
N ARG A 83 -9.66 16.51 -1.69
CA ARG A 83 -9.16 17.87 -1.42
C ARG A 83 -9.78 18.89 -2.38
N GLU A 84 -9.83 18.58 -3.67
CA GLU A 84 -10.41 19.48 -4.68
C GLU A 84 -11.88 19.77 -4.39
N VAL A 85 -12.70 18.74 -4.12
CA VAL A 85 -14.12 18.90 -3.76
C VAL A 85 -14.29 19.81 -2.55
N ARG A 86 -13.49 19.60 -1.49
CA ARG A 86 -13.53 20.44 -0.30
C ARG A 86 -13.20 21.89 -0.64
N ASP A 87 -12.14 22.12 -1.40
CA ASP A 87 -11.67 23.46 -1.73
C ASP A 87 -12.69 24.20 -2.62
N MET A 88 -13.38 23.49 -3.53
CA MET A 88 -14.51 24.03 -4.30
C MET A 88 -15.71 24.41 -3.42
N LEU A 89 -16.07 23.58 -2.44
CA LEU A 89 -17.14 23.88 -1.50
C LEU A 89 -16.81 25.10 -0.63
N LEU A 90 -15.57 25.22 -0.18
CA LEU A 90 -15.08 26.40 0.55
C LEU A 90 -15.06 27.66 -0.33
N ALA A 91 -14.86 27.50 -1.64
CA ALA A 91 -14.98 28.57 -2.62
C ALA A 91 -16.45 28.94 -2.96
N GLY A 92 -17.43 28.27 -2.36
CA GLY A 92 -18.86 28.57 -2.54
C GLY A 92 -19.47 28.03 -3.83
N LYS A 93 -18.85 27.02 -4.45
CA LYS A 93 -19.40 26.34 -5.63
C LYS A 93 -20.68 25.57 -5.30
N SER A 94 -21.58 25.47 -6.28
CA SER A 94 -22.76 24.59 -6.22
C SER A 94 -22.36 23.14 -6.43
N ASP A 95 -23.26 22.22 -6.06
CA ASP A 95 -23.01 20.78 -6.21
C ASP A 95 -22.87 20.39 -7.69
N ASP A 96 -23.59 21.06 -8.61
CA ASP A 96 -23.48 20.82 -10.06
C ASP A 96 -22.16 21.34 -10.68
N ASP A 97 -21.47 22.26 -10.01
CA ASP A 97 -20.18 22.81 -10.47
C ASP A 97 -19.01 21.92 -10.04
N VAL A 98 -19.24 20.97 -9.14
CA VAL A 98 -18.27 20.06 -8.53
C VAL A 98 -18.25 18.73 -9.28
#